data_AF-A0AAU6I0H3-F1
#
_entry.id   AF-A0AAU6I0H3-F1
#
_cell.length_a   1.000
_cell.length_b   1.000
_cell.length_c   1.000
_cell.angle_alpha   90.00
_cell.angle_beta   90.00
_cell.angle_gamma   90.00
#
_symmetry.space_group_name_H-M   'P 1'
#
loop_
_entity.id
_entity.type
_entity.pdbx_description
1 polymer ?
#
loop_
_entity_poly.entity_id
_entity_poly.type
_entity_poly.pdbx_seq_one_letter_code
_entity_poly.pdbx_strand_id
1 'polypeptide(L)'
;MTARHRRCGHGSGPMHPGDQKAVAEFTAMLAARQRPTPWNGRGDAAVRIGERGLERGRPLPEQPADADPVALVLIHPDTETALTGTLHCAQARIHGVWTDPYRLLTHAFAGRDLPAGIDLSA
;
A
#
# COMPACT_ATOMS: atom_id res chain seq x y z
N MET A 1 22.68 -0.75 48.95
CA MET A 1 21.50 -0.02 48.42
C MET A 1 21.18 -0.59 47.04
N THR A 2 20.11 -1.38 46.92
CA THR A 2 19.65 -1.92 45.63
C THR A 2 18.72 -0.91 44.98
N ALA A 3 19.09 -0.39 43.80
CA ALA A 3 18.23 0.49 43.03
C ALA A 3 16.98 -0.28 42.58
N ARG A 4 15.83 0.07 43.16
CA ARG A 4 14.52 -0.49 42.78
C ARG A 4 14.20 0.03 41.38
N HIS A 5 14.35 -0.81 40.36
CA HIS A 5 13.93 -0.51 39.00
C HIS A 5 12.41 -0.32 39.02
N ARG A 6 11.94 0.94 39.05
CA ARG A 6 10.53 1.24 38.85
C ARG A 6 10.24 1.02 37.37
N ARG A 7 9.50 -0.04 37.04
CA ARG A 7 8.89 -0.17 35.72
C ARG A 7 7.96 1.03 35.53
N CYS A 8 8.04 1.71 34.38
CA CYS A 8 7.01 2.67 34.00
C CYS A 8 5.66 1.94 34.05
N GLY A 9 4.75 2.41 34.90
CA GLY A 9 3.41 1.86 34.94
C GLY A 9 2.73 2.20 33.63
N HIS A 10 2.42 1.20 32.80
CA HIS A 10 1.38 1.38 31.78
C HIS A 10 0.11 1.71 32.56
N GLY A 11 -0.35 2.97 32.47
CA GLY A 11 -1.54 3.40 33.20
C GLY A 11 -2.70 2.46 32.85
N SER A 12 -3.41 1.97 33.86
CA SER A 12 -4.59 1.10 33.70
C SER A 12 -5.82 1.83 33.13
N GLY A 13 -5.60 2.95 32.45
CA GLY A 13 -6.63 3.76 31.82
C GLY A 13 -6.90 3.33 30.38
N PRO A 14 -7.99 3.80 29.76
CA PRO A 14 -8.28 3.51 28.37
C PRO A 14 -7.14 4.01 27.47
N MET A 15 -6.89 3.27 26.40
CA MET A 15 -5.91 3.64 25.38
C MET A 15 -6.22 5.03 24.84
N HIS A 16 -5.18 5.86 24.64
CA HIS A 16 -5.34 7.21 24.10
C HIS A 16 -6.04 7.14 22.72
N PRO A 17 -6.97 8.05 22.38
CA PRO A 17 -7.71 7.98 21.12
C PRO A 17 -6.81 7.94 19.86
N GLY A 18 -5.67 8.62 19.91
CA GLY A 18 -4.66 8.55 18.83
C GLY A 18 -4.07 7.16 18.64
N ASP A 19 -3.80 6.44 19.74
CA ASP A 19 -3.25 5.08 19.69
C ASP A 19 -4.32 4.10 19.19
N GLN A 20 -5.58 4.28 19.60
CA GLN A 20 -6.70 3.47 19.09
C GLN A 20 -6.86 3.61 17.57
N LYS A 21 -6.75 4.84 17.05
CA LYS A 21 -6.79 5.12 15.62
C LYS A 21 -5.63 4.43 14.89
N ALA A 22 -4.41 4.56 15.40
CA ALA A 22 -3.24 3.92 14.79
C ALA A 22 -3.37 2.38 14.74
N VAL A 23 -3.86 1.77 15.82
CA VAL A 23 -4.12 0.32 15.88
C VAL A 23 -5.19 -0.09 14.86
N ALA A 24 -6.26 0.69 14.73
CA ALA A 24 -7.33 0.41 13.78
C ALA A 24 -6.82 0.48 12.32
N GLU A 25 -6.06 1.52 11.96
CA GLU A 25 -5.48 1.68 10.63
C GLU A 25 -4.51 0.53 10.29
N PHE A 26 -3.65 0.16 11.24
CA PHE A 26 -2.73 -0.97 11.07
C PHE A 26 -3.47 -2.31 10.91
N THR A 27 -4.51 -2.53 11.71
CA THR A 27 -5.33 -3.75 11.64
C THR A 27 -6.06 -3.85 10.30
N ALA A 28 -6.61 -2.73 9.81
CA ALA A 28 -7.25 -2.68 8.50
C ALA A 28 -6.26 -2.98 7.36
N MET A 29 -5.04 -2.43 7.44
CA MET A 29 -3.98 -2.71 6.46
C MET A 29 -3.59 -4.18 6.45
N LEU A 30 -3.40 -4.80 7.63
CA LEU A 30 -3.09 -6.23 7.73
C LEU A 30 -4.20 -7.09 7.14
N ALA A 31 -5.46 -6.78 7.45
CA ALA A 31 -6.60 -7.51 6.92
C ALA A 31 -6.66 -7.43 5.38
N ALA A 32 -6.50 -6.23 4.82
CA ALA A 32 -6.46 -6.02 3.37
C ALA A 32 -5.32 -6.83 2.72
N ARG A 33 -4.11 -6.77 3.29
CA ARG A 33 -2.93 -7.47 2.76
C ARG A 33 -3.05 -9.00 2.81
N GLN A 34 -3.69 -9.53 3.86
CA GLN A 34 -3.85 -10.98 4.03
C GLN A 34 -4.95 -11.56 3.12
N ARG A 35 -6.00 -10.78 2.86
CA ARG A 35 -7.17 -11.22 2.08
C ARG A 35 -7.48 -10.17 1.01
N PRO A 36 -6.61 -10.01 0.01
CA PRO A 36 -6.82 -9.01 -1.03
C PRO A 36 -8.06 -9.37 -1.86
N THR A 37 -8.91 -8.38 -2.11
CA THR A 37 -9.98 -8.51 -3.09
C THR A 37 -9.36 -8.59 -4.49
N PRO A 38 -9.67 -9.62 -5.29
CA PRO A 38 -9.17 -9.73 -6.66
C PRO A 38 -9.51 -8.49 -7.48
N TRP A 39 -8.55 -7.99 -8.24
CA TRP A 39 -8.77 -6.88 -9.14
C TRP A 39 -9.45 -7.36 -10.43
N ASN A 40 -10.44 -6.61 -10.91
CA ASN A 40 -11.33 -7.02 -12.00
C ASN A 40 -11.08 -6.25 -13.31
N GLY A 41 -9.92 -5.61 -13.45
CA GLY A 41 -9.60 -4.78 -14.61
C GLY A 41 -10.12 -3.35 -14.54
N ARG A 42 -10.81 -2.96 -13.46
CA ARG A 42 -11.44 -1.63 -13.32
C ARG A 42 -11.00 -0.93 -12.05
N GLY A 43 -10.89 0.39 -12.13
CA GLY A 43 -10.41 1.22 -11.04
C GLY A 43 -8.94 1.00 -10.72
N ASP A 44 -8.47 1.66 -9.66
CA ASP A 44 -7.06 1.58 -9.27
C ASP A 44 -6.71 0.21 -8.69
N ALA A 45 -5.50 -0.26 -8.98
CA ALA A 45 -4.95 -1.54 -8.56
C ALA A 45 -3.85 -1.34 -7.50
N ALA A 46 -3.71 -2.29 -6.58
CA ALA A 46 -2.55 -2.39 -5.71
C ALA A 46 -1.45 -3.20 -6.42
N VAL A 47 -0.36 -2.54 -6.81
CA VAL A 47 0.73 -3.11 -7.61
C VAL A 47 1.91 -3.44 -6.70
N ARG A 48 2.44 -4.67 -6.78
CA ARG A 48 3.63 -5.08 -6.02
C ARG A 48 4.90 -4.44 -6.59
N ILE A 49 5.59 -3.66 -5.76
CA ILE A 49 6.91 -3.07 -6.06
C ILE A 49 7.93 -3.64 -5.08
N GLY A 50 8.87 -4.43 -5.61
CA GLY A 50 9.84 -5.19 -4.81
C GLY A 50 9.17 -6.25 -3.93
N GLU A 51 9.85 -6.67 -2.86
CA GLU A 51 9.38 -7.78 -2.02
C GLU A 51 8.16 -7.45 -1.15
N ARG A 52 8.02 -6.19 -0.71
CA ARG A 52 7.06 -5.83 0.36
C ARG A 52 6.23 -4.57 0.09
N GLY A 53 6.60 -3.77 -0.91
CA GLY A 53 5.94 -2.51 -1.24
C GLY A 53 4.70 -2.72 -2.10
N LEU A 54 3.68 -1.91 -1.86
CA LEU A 54 2.53 -1.79 -2.74
C LEU A 54 2.40 -0.35 -3.19
N GLU A 55 2.09 -0.13 -4.46
CA GLU A 55 1.80 1.19 -5.00
C GLU A 55 0.41 1.23 -5.62
N ARG A 56 -0.18 2.42 -5.65
CA ARG A 56 -1.45 2.68 -6.31
C ARG A 56 -1.19 2.80 -7.81
N GLY A 57 -1.59 1.79 -8.58
CA GLY A 57 -1.54 1.80 -10.03
C GLY A 57 -2.88 2.22 -10.61
N ARG A 58 -2.90 3.26 -11.45
CA ARG A 58 -4.08 3.66 -12.21
C ARG A 58 -3.98 3.13 -13.65
N PRO A 59 -4.87 2.21 -14.06
CA PRO A 59 -4.91 1.74 -15.43
C PRO A 59 -5.26 2.87 -16.40
N LEU A 60 -4.71 2.83 -17.60
CA LEU A 60 -5.18 3.66 -18.71
C LEU A 60 -6.67 3.38 -19.03
N PRO A 61 -7.47 4.42 -19.31
CA PRO A 61 -8.94 4.33 -19.39
C PRO A 61 -9.47 3.48 -20.54
N GLU A 62 -8.71 3.32 -21.64
CA GLU A 62 -9.17 2.67 -22.87
C GLU A 62 -8.73 1.20 -22.98
N GLN A 63 -8.08 0.64 -21.96
CA GLN A 63 -7.61 -0.74 -22.03
C GLN A 63 -8.72 -1.77 -21.73
N PRO A 64 -8.66 -2.96 -22.34
CA PRO A 64 -9.52 -4.09 -21.97
C PRO A 64 -9.35 -4.48 -20.49
N ALA A 65 -10.43 -4.96 -19.86
CA ALA A 65 -10.41 -5.37 -18.45
C ALA A 65 -9.53 -6.61 -18.19
N ASP A 66 -9.28 -7.41 -19.22
CA ASP A 66 -8.48 -8.62 -19.24
C ASP A 66 -7.11 -8.42 -19.91
N ALA A 67 -6.67 -7.18 -20.08
CA ALA A 67 -5.36 -6.88 -20.66
C ALA A 67 -4.22 -7.46 -19.80
N ASP A 68 -3.32 -8.21 -20.44
CA ASP A 68 -2.05 -8.64 -19.86
C ASP A 68 -0.94 -8.50 -20.91
N PRO A 69 0.05 -7.61 -20.70
CA PRO A 69 0.26 -6.77 -19.53
C PRO A 69 -0.72 -5.58 -19.43
N VAL A 70 -1.06 -5.21 -18.20
CA VAL A 70 -1.88 -4.04 -17.86
C VAL A 70 -1.06 -2.77 -18.04
N ALA A 71 -1.56 -1.82 -18.83
CA ALA A 71 -0.91 -0.52 -18.99
C ALA A 71 -1.38 0.43 -17.89
N LEU A 72 -0.48 0.88 -17.02
CA LEU A 72 -0.84 1.72 -15.87
C LEU A 72 0.21 2.77 -15.54
N VAL A 73 -0.20 3.78 -14.77
CA VAL A 73 0.71 4.76 -14.15
C VAL A 73 0.68 4.57 -12.64
N LEU A 74 1.83 4.65 -11.97
CA LEU A 74 1.85 4.70 -10.50
C LEU A 74 1.51 6.12 -10.07
N ILE A 75 0.60 6.26 -9.11
CA ILE A 75 0.14 7.55 -8.61
C ILE A 75 0.36 7.67 -7.11
N HIS A 76 0.64 8.88 -6.64
CA HIS A 76 0.75 9.17 -5.23
C HIS A 76 -0.62 8.94 -4.55
N PRO A 77 -0.69 8.17 -3.45
CA PRO A 77 -1.96 7.78 -2.85
C PRO A 77 -2.81 8.98 -2.38
N ASP A 78 -2.16 10.03 -1.88
CA ASP A 78 -2.84 11.20 -1.27
C ASP A 78 -3.02 12.42 -2.18
N THR A 79 -2.19 12.57 -3.21
CA THR A 79 -2.18 13.78 -4.05
C THR A 79 -2.63 13.51 -5.47
N GLU A 80 -2.83 12.23 -5.81
CA GLU A 80 -3.17 11.74 -7.15
C GLU A 80 -2.19 12.15 -8.26
N THR A 81 -1.02 12.66 -7.87
CA THR A 81 0.04 13.01 -8.82
C THR A 81 0.68 11.76 -9.40
N ALA A 82 0.94 11.77 -10.71
CA ALA A 82 1.65 10.67 -11.35
C ALA A 82 3.12 10.63 -10.86
N LEU A 83 3.55 9.47 -10.39
CA LEU A 83 4.92 9.22 -9.96
C LEU A 83 5.79 8.65 -11.09
N THR A 84 5.16 8.06 -12.10
CA THR A 84 5.82 7.44 -13.25
C THR A 84 5.13 7.83 -14.55
N GLY A 85 5.82 7.60 -15.67
CA GLY A 85 5.15 7.42 -16.96
C GLY A 85 4.37 6.10 -17.01
N THR A 86 3.82 5.77 -18.18
CA THR A 86 3.13 4.50 -18.42
C THR A 86 4.08 3.33 -18.26
N LEU A 87 3.68 2.36 -17.47
CA LEU A 87 4.35 1.08 -17.26
C LEU A 87 3.47 -0.06 -17.79
N HIS A 88 4.10 -1.12 -18.27
CA HIS A 88 3.43 -2.37 -18.60
C HIS A 88 3.62 -3.35 -17.44
N CYS A 89 2.53 -3.66 -16.74
CA CYS A 89 2.50 -4.47 -15.54
C CYS A 89 1.87 -5.83 -15.82
N ALA A 90 2.62 -6.90 -15.61
CA ALA A 90 2.08 -8.25 -15.63
C ALA A 90 0.95 -8.37 -14.59
N GLN A 91 -0.14 -9.05 -14.95
CA GLN A 91 -1.28 -9.21 -14.06
C GLN A 91 -0.90 -9.92 -12.73
N ALA A 92 0.11 -10.79 -12.76
CA ALA A 92 0.64 -11.48 -11.57
C ALA A 92 1.24 -10.52 -10.51
N ARG A 93 1.66 -9.31 -10.91
CA ARG A 93 2.14 -8.26 -10.00
C ARG A 93 1.01 -7.52 -9.30
N ILE A 94 -0.22 -7.65 -9.77
CA ILE A 94 -1.39 -7.04 -9.15
C ILE A 94 -1.74 -7.84 -7.90
N HIS A 95 -1.66 -7.19 -6.74
CA HIS A 95 -2.02 -7.78 -5.47
C HIS A 95 -3.54 -7.88 -5.29
N GLY A 96 -4.28 -6.88 -5.80
CA GLY A 96 -5.73 -6.78 -5.67
C GLY A 96 -6.22 -5.37 -6.00
N VAL A 97 -7.50 -5.10 -5.72
CA VAL A 97 -8.09 -3.76 -5.83
C VAL A 97 -7.38 -2.80 -4.89
N TRP A 98 -7.06 -1.58 -5.34
CA TRP A 98 -6.52 -0.56 -4.44
C TRP A 98 -7.54 -0.19 -3.36
N THR A 99 -7.09 -0.10 -2.11
CA THR A 99 -7.88 0.37 -0.97
C THR A 99 -7.00 1.24 -0.08
N ASP A 100 -7.61 2.22 0.62
CA ASP A 100 -6.89 3.17 1.46
C ASP A 100 -5.93 2.54 2.48
N PRO A 101 -6.21 1.38 3.11
CA PRO A 101 -5.26 0.75 4.02
C PRO A 101 -3.89 0.41 3.40
N TYR A 102 -3.82 0.21 2.07
CA TYR A 102 -2.54 -0.02 1.40
C TYR A 102 -1.64 1.20 1.32
N ARG A 103 -2.18 2.41 1.57
CA ARG A 103 -1.39 3.64 1.66
C ARG A 103 -0.18 3.49 2.57
N LEU A 104 -0.33 2.80 3.72
CA LEU A 104 0.73 2.56 4.69
C LEU A 104 1.90 1.72 4.16
N LEU A 105 1.72 1.05 3.01
CA LEU A 105 2.73 0.17 2.38
C LEU A 105 3.43 0.82 1.19
N THR A 106 3.05 2.06 0.84
CA THR A 106 3.65 2.81 -0.27
C THR A 106 5.02 3.37 0.08
N HIS A 107 5.87 3.55 -0.91
CA HIS A 107 7.15 4.26 -0.77
C HIS A 107 6.91 5.72 -0.37
N ALA A 108 5.90 6.35 -0.98
CA ALA A 108 5.50 7.72 -0.67
C ALA A 108 5.18 7.92 0.82
N PHE A 109 4.38 7.04 1.43
CA PHE A 109 4.06 7.13 2.86
C PHE A 109 5.31 6.91 3.75
N ALA A 110 6.24 6.06 3.31
CA ALA A 110 7.50 5.84 4.00
C ALA A 110 8.53 6.98 3.79
N GLY A 111 8.20 8.02 3.01
CA GLY A 111 9.13 9.10 2.66
C GLY A 111 10.31 8.60 1.80
N ARG A 112 10.09 7.56 0.99
CA ARG A 112 11.09 6.98 0.10
C ARG A 112 10.71 7.19 -1.35
N ASP A 113 11.73 7.32 -2.19
CA ASP A 113 11.54 7.32 -3.64
C ASP A 113 11.23 5.92 -4.15
N LEU A 114 10.57 5.88 -5.30
CA LEU A 114 10.41 4.65 -6.07
C LEU A 114 11.77 4.15 -6.58
N PRO A 115 12.01 2.83 -6.64
CA PRO A 115 13.24 2.29 -7.23
C PRO A 115 13.44 2.78 -8.67
N ALA A 116 14.67 3.14 -9.03
CA ALA A 116 14.97 3.51 -10.40
C ALA A 116 14.81 2.30 -11.33
N GLY A 117 14.22 2.51 -12.52
CA GLY A 117 14.08 1.46 -13.54
C GLY A 117 13.13 0.33 -13.14
N ILE A 118 12.00 0.63 -12.49
CA ILE A 118 10.98 -0.36 -12.14
C ILE A 118 10.60 -1.21 -13.36
N ASP A 119 10.79 -2.52 -13.24
CA ASP A 119 10.27 -3.51 -14.17
C ASP A 119 9.11 -4.29 -13.54
N LEU A 120 7.96 -4.25 -14.22
CA LEU A 120 6.72 -4.90 -13.82
C LEU A 120 6.30 -6.02 -14.77
N SER A 121 7.16 -6.41 -15.72
CA SER A 121 6.82 -7.35 -16.78
C SER A 121 6.80 -8.84 -16.38
N ALA A 122 7.30 -9.19 -15.19
CA ALA A 122 7.49 -10.57 -14.73
C ALA A 122 6.81 -10.87 -13.38
#